data_AF-A0A0W1R387-F1
#
_entry.id   AF-A0A0W1R387-F1
#
_cell.length_a   1.000
_cell.length_b   1.000
_cell.length_c   1.000
_cell.angle_alpha   90.00
_cell.angle_beta   90.00
_cell.angle_gamma   90.00
#
_symmetry.space_group_name_H-M   'P 1'
#
loop_
_entity.id
_entity.type
_entity.pdbx_description
1 polymer ?
#
loop_
_entity_poly.entity_id
_entity_poly.type
_entity_poly.pdbx_seq_one_letter_code
_entity_poly.pdbx_strand_id
1 'polypeptide(L)'
;MVDTSIRVTEELADELYRRKSRGQSYEEVIWALIEKADNADSEESHVDDARVSETQTQAEEQPLDRPLAGHLAAVDFPSTQDREECEEAVLAAYEFLQATGRATMQDFVETVMPEYSLGYAVPDLESGKRYKGAWWRRVVKPGLKELPGVVPPSSGQSEWRHQPDE
;
A
#
# COMPACT_ATOMS: atom_id res chain seq x y z
N MET A 1 -9.41 22.41 -5.37
CA MET A 1 -8.25 21.84 -6.08
C MET A 1 -7.03 22.52 -5.49
N VAL A 2 -6.06 21.76 -5.02
CA VAL A 2 -4.80 22.31 -4.50
C VAL A 2 -3.85 22.36 -5.68
N ASP A 3 -3.46 23.57 -6.08
CA ASP A 3 -2.48 23.80 -7.14
C ASP A 3 -1.09 23.86 -6.48
N THR A 4 -0.19 22.98 -6.90
CA THR A 4 1.18 22.91 -6.37
C THR A 4 2.13 23.50 -7.40
N SER A 5 2.63 24.70 -7.14
CA SER A 5 3.61 25.36 -8.01
C SER A 5 5.03 24.89 -7.65
N ILE A 6 5.72 24.29 -8.62
CA ILE A 6 7.11 23.84 -8.49
C ILE A 6 7.98 24.71 -9.40
N ARG A 7 9.14 25.16 -8.92
CA ARG A 7 10.11 25.89 -9.75
C ARG A 7 10.99 24.89 -10.49
N VAL A 8 11.04 25.03 -11.81
CA VAL A 8 11.90 24.22 -12.69
C VAL A 8 12.90 25.13 -13.40
N THR A 9 14.03 24.57 -13.81
CA THR A 9 15.02 25.29 -14.64
C THR A 9 14.46 25.53 -16.05
N GLU A 10 14.93 26.57 -16.72
CA GLU A 10 14.48 26.89 -18.09
C GLU A 10 14.75 25.74 -19.08
N GLU A 11 15.87 25.04 -18.91
CA GLU A 11 16.22 23.87 -19.74
C GLU A 11 15.22 22.72 -19.56
N LEU A 12 14.80 22.45 -18.32
CA LEU A 12 13.80 21.43 -18.03
C LEU A 12 12.41 21.85 -18.52
N ALA A 13 12.09 23.15 -18.49
CA ALA A 13 10.86 23.68 -19.06
C ALA A 13 10.80 23.52 -20.59
N ASP A 14 11.93 23.75 -21.27
CA ASP A 14 12.08 23.52 -22.71
C ASP A 14 11.94 22.03 -23.07
N GLU A 15 12.53 21.15 -22.27
CA GLU A 15 12.40 19.70 -22.45
C GLU A 15 10.94 19.24 -22.27
N LEU A 16 10.27 19.71 -21.22
CA LEU A 16 8.84 19.46 -21.00
C LEU A 16 8.00 19.97 -22.17
N TYR A 17 8.34 21.13 -22.73
CA TYR A 17 7.65 21.69 -23.90
C TYR A 17 7.84 20.82 -25.15
N ARG A 18 9.05 20.34 -25.42
CA ARG A 18 9.33 19.46 -26.58
C ARG A 18 8.63 18.10 -26.46
N ARG A 19 8.49 17.59 -25.24
CA ARG A 19 7.88 16.28 -24.97
C ARG A 19 6.35 16.32 -25.00
N LYS A 20 5.76 17.48 -24.75
CA LYS A 20 4.32 17.71 -24.80
C LYS A 20 3.78 17.61 -26.22
N SER A 21 2.98 16.58 -26.51
CA SER A 21 2.26 16.47 -27.79
C SER A 21 1.07 17.44 -27.87
N ARG A 22 0.68 17.84 -29.08
CA ARG A 22 -0.46 18.76 -29.29
C ARG A 22 -1.73 18.19 -28.63
N GLY A 23 -2.23 18.89 -27.61
CA GLY A 23 -3.45 18.53 -26.87
C GLY A 23 -3.22 17.94 -25.48
N GLN A 24 -1.98 17.59 -25.11
CA GLN A 24 -1.66 17.14 -23.74
C GLN A 24 -1.44 18.34 -22.81
N SER A 25 -1.72 18.18 -21.52
CA SER A 25 -1.39 19.17 -20.48
C SER A 25 0.03 18.92 -19.94
N TYR A 26 0.62 19.90 -19.25
CA TYR A 26 1.91 19.68 -18.59
C TYR A 26 1.82 18.68 -17.44
N GLU A 27 0.66 18.61 -16.78
CA GLU A 27 0.39 17.68 -15.69
C GLU A 27 0.51 16.23 -16.15
N GLU A 28 -0.10 15.89 -17.30
CA GLU A 28 -0.03 14.54 -17.89
C GLU A 28 1.41 14.13 -18.22
N VAL A 29 2.20 15.09 -18.74
CA VAL A 29 3.61 14.85 -19.09
C VAL A 29 4.45 14.65 -17.84
N ILE A 30 4.19 15.41 -16.78
CA ILE A 30 4.90 15.29 -15.49
C ILE A 30 4.58 13.94 -14.84
N TRP A 31 3.30 13.52 -14.81
CA TRP A 31 2.92 12.21 -14.28
C TRP A 31 3.56 11.05 -15.05
N ALA A 32 3.56 11.11 -16.38
CA ALA A 32 4.19 10.08 -17.21
C ALA A 32 5.72 9.98 -17.00
N LEU A 33 6.40 11.08 -16.68
CA LEU A 33 7.83 11.06 -16.38
C LEU A 33 8.13 10.45 -15.01
N ILE A 34 7.29 10.72 -14.01
CA ILE A 34 7.42 10.11 -12.69
C ILE A 34 7.21 8.59 -12.80
N GLU A 35 6.18 8.15 -13.52
CA GLU A 35 5.90 6.72 -13.75
C GLU A 35 7.04 6.02 -14.52
N LYS A 36 7.64 6.69 -15.52
CA LYS A 36 8.75 6.13 -16.27
C LYS A 36 10.04 6.02 -15.44
N ALA A 37 10.31 6.99 -14.57
CA ALA A 37 11.48 6.96 -13.68
C ALA A 37 11.38 5.83 -12.66
N ASP A 38 10.16 5.57 -12.15
CA ASP A 38 9.86 4.46 -11.24
C ASP A 38 10.11 3.09 -11.91
N ASN A 39 9.81 2.97 -13.20
CA ASN A 39 10.00 1.73 -13.95
C ASN A 39 11.47 1.46 -14.35
N ALA A 40 12.29 2.50 -14.52
CA ALA A 40 13.65 2.38 -15.04
C ALA A 40 14.70 1.93 -14.02
N ASP A 41 14.34 1.81 -12.73
CA ASP A 41 15.27 1.42 -11.65
C ASP A 41 15.26 -0.11 -11.38
N SER A 42 14.35 -0.87 -11.99
CA SER A 42 14.14 -2.31 -11.70
C SER A 42 14.87 -3.30 -12.63
N GLU A 43 15.74 -2.83 -13.54
CA GLU A 43 16.51 -3.71 -14.43
C GLU A 43 18.01 -3.70 -14.11
N GLU A 44 18.42 -4.20 -12.93
CA GLU A 44 19.75 -4.82 -12.84
C GLU A 44 19.89 -5.82 -11.68
N SER A 45 20.39 -7.01 -12.05
CA SER A 45 21.03 -8.04 -11.20
C SER A 45 20.17 -9.20 -10.68
N HIS A 46 19.78 -10.10 -11.60
CA HIS A 46 19.55 -11.52 -11.27
C HIS A 46 20.81 -12.32 -11.62
N VAL A 47 21.53 -12.81 -10.61
CA VAL A 47 22.54 -13.87 -10.76
C VAL A 47 22.22 -15.01 -9.80
N ASP A 48 21.97 -16.17 -10.38
CA ASP A 48 22.00 -17.52 -9.79
C ASP A 48 23.08 -17.69 -8.71
N ASP A 49 22.75 -18.33 -7.58
CA ASP A 49 23.41 -19.57 -7.14
C ASP A 49 22.66 -20.22 -5.96
N ALA A 50 22.51 -21.55 -6.03
CA ALA A 50 21.79 -22.40 -5.09
C ALA A 50 22.48 -22.52 -3.70
N ARG A 51 21.72 -22.92 -2.65
CA ARG A 51 22.04 -24.03 -1.69
C ARG A 51 21.39 -23.87 -0.29
N VAL A 52 20.40 -24.73 -0.04
CA VAL A 52 20.00 -25.47 1.19
C VAL A 52 20.49 -24.97 2.57
N SER A 53 19.56 -24.68 3.50
CA SER A 53 19.28 -25.51 4.71
C SER A 53 18.57 -24.74 5.83
N GLU A 54 17.56 -25.41 6.40
CA GLU A 54 16.86 -25.16 7.67
C GLU A 54 17.73 -24.59 8.80
N THR A 55 17.19 -23.60 9.52
CA THR A 55 17.32 -23.55 10.98
C THR A 55 16.04 -22.95 11.57
N GLN A 56 15.26 -23.81 12.21
CA GLN A 56 14.17 -23.45 13.11
C GLN A 56 14.67 -22.45 14.17
N THR A 57 14.08 -21.27 14.23
CA THR A 57 13.97 -20.49 15.46
C THR A 57 12.49 -20.32 15.74
N GLN A 58 12.02 -21.14 16.65
CA GLN A 58 10.71 -21.14 17.27
C GLN A 58 10.60 -19.89 18.14
N ALA A 59 10.06 -18.81 17.58
CA ALA A 59 9.30 -17.83 18.34
C ALA A 59 7.81 -18.16 18.15
N GLU A 60 7.00 -17.93 19.15
CA GLU A 60 5.57 -18.24 19.19
C GLU A 60 4.77 -17.50 18.10
N GLU A 61 4.84 -17.98 16.85
CA GLU A 61 3.91 -17.63 15.78
C GLU A 61 2.64 -18.45 15.98
N GLN A 62 1.60 -17.83 16.54
CA GLN A 62 0.28 -18.45 16.61
C GLN A 62 -0.23 -18.66 15.17
N PRO A 63 -0.54 -19.90 14.75
CA PRO A 63 -0.99 -20.16 13.39
C PRO A 63 -2.46 -19.76 13.26
N LEU A 64 -2.72 -18.47 13.05
CA LEU A 64 -4.04 -17.95 12.66
C LEU A 64 -4.20 -17.90 11.12
N ASP A 65 -3.14 -18.21 10.37
CA ASP A 65 -2.93 -17.83 8.96
C ASP A 65 -3.69 -18.60 7.88
N ARG A 66 -3.94 -19.90 8.05
CA ARG A 66 -4.38 -20.71 6.90
C ARG A 66 -5.82 -20.48 6.41
N PRO A 67 -6.83 -20.12 7.24
CA PRO A 67 -8.18 -19.86 6.75
C PRO A 67 -8.39 -18.45 6.18
N LEU A 68 -7.67 -17.42 6.66
CA LEU A 68 -7.86 -16.03 6.18
C LEU A 68 -7.20 -15.76 4.83
N ALA A 69 -6.02 -16.32 4.56
CA ALA A 69 -5.35 -16.18 3.25
C ALA A 69 -6.25 -16.62 2.08
N GLY A 70 -7.12 -17.61 2.31
CA GLY A 70 -8.11 -18.04 1.33
C GLY A 70 -9.13 -16.96 0.93
N HIS A 71 -9.46 -16.03 1.84
CA HIS A 71 -10.34 -14.89 1.55
C HIS A 71 -9.62 -13.82 0.72
N LEU A 72 -8.32 -13.65 0.96
CA LEU A 72 -7.47 -12.71 0.21
C LEU A 72 -7.11 -13.24 -1.19
N ALA A 73 -7.33 -14.53 -1.45
CA ALA A 73 -7.13 -15.13 -2.77
C ALA A 73 -7.93 -14.42 -3.89
N ALA A 74 -9.10 -13.86 -3.56
CA ALA A 74 -9.98 -13.15 -4.49
C ALA A 74 -9.65 -11.65 -4.63
N VAL A 75 -8.74 -11.12 -3.82
CA VAL A 75 -8.37 -9.71 -3.82
C VAL A 75 -7.42 -9.42 -4.98
N ASP A 76 -7.74 -8.38 -5.75
CA ASP A 76 -6.89 -7.87 -6.83
C ASP A 76 -5.84 -6.92 -6.25
N PHE A 77 -4.68 -7.48 -5.89
CA PHE A 77 -3.53 -6.70 -5.41
C PHE A 77 -2.73 -6.09 -6.57
N PRO A 78 -2.07 -4.94 -6.35
CA PRO A 78 -1.23 -4.34 -7.38
C PRO A 78 -0.06 -5.26 -7.73
N SER A 79 0.10 -5.60 -9.01
CA SER A 79 1.16 -6.51 -9.51
C SER A 79 2.59 -5.98 -9.33
N THR A 80 2.74 -4.73 -8.90
CA THR A 80 4.02 -4.11 -8.56
C THR A 80 4.53 -4.50 -7.18
N GLN A 81 3.73 -5.20 -6.37
CA GLN A 81 4.04 -5.59 -5.01
C GLN A 81 3.92 -7.11 -4.87
N ASP A 82 4.73 -7.71 -4.01
CA ASP A 82 4.62 -9.12 -3.69
C ASP A 82 3.28 -9.42 -3.05
N ARG A 83 2.61 -10.43 -3.60
CA ARG A 83 1.26 -10.81 -3.16
C ARG A 83 1.29 -11.28 -1.71
N GLU A 84 2.27 -12.10 -1.35
CA GLU A 84 2.42 -12.62 0.00
C GLU A 84 2.60 -11.46 0.98
N GLU A 85 3.47 -10.49 0.68
CA GLU A 85 3.63 -9.31 1.54
C GLU A 85 2.36 -8.42 1.61
N CYS A 86 1.60 -8.32 0.51
CA CYS A 86 0.29 -7.66 0.52
C CYS A 86 -0.71 -8.35 1.44
N GLU A 87 -0.72 -9.69 1.44
CA GLU A 87 -1.56 -10.51 2.30
C GLU A 87 -1.15 -10.32 3.77
N GLU A 88 0.15 -10.38 4.07
CA GLU A 88 0.70 -10.11 5.41
C GLU A 88 0.29 -8.72 5.93
N ALA A 89 0.41 -7.68 5.09
CA ALA A 89 0.00 -6.33 5.47
C ALA A 89 -1.49 -6.22 5.82
N VAL A 90 -2.34 -6.97 5.10
CA VAL A 90 -3.79 -7.02 5.37
C VAL A 90 -4.07 -7.82 6.65
N LEU A 91 -3.38 -8.94 6.86
CA LEU A 91 -3.51 -9.77 8.05
C LEU A 91 -3.07 -9.02 9.30
N ALA A 92 -1.94 -8.32 9.26
CA ALA A 92 -1.49 -7.46 10.35
C ALA A 92 -2.50 -6.34 10.66
N ALA A 93 -3.10 -5.73 9.65
CA ALA A 93 -4.19 -4.77 9.84
C ALA A 93 -5.43 -5.42 10.47
N TYR A 94 -5.80 -6.62 10.06
CA TYR A 94 -6.91 -7.34 10.64
C TYR A 94 -6.66 -7.74 12.10
N GLU A 95 -5.46 -8.21 12.43
CA GLU A 95 -5.04 -8.53 13.79
C GLU A 95 -5.09 -7.29 14.68
N PHE A 96 -4.57 -6.17 14.21
CA PHE A 96 -4.67 -4.89 14.91
C PHE A 96 -6.13 -4.49 15.17
N LEU A 97 -7.01 -4.66 14.16
CA LEU A 97 -8.43 -4.38 14.28
C LEU A 97 -9.14 -5.33 15.27
N GLN A 98 -8.74 -6.60 15.32
CA GLN A 98 -9.25 -7.57 16.30
C GLN A 98 -8.82 -7.19 17.72
N ALA A 99 -7.54 -6.85 17.92
CA ALA A 99 -6.99 -6.49 19.22
C ALA A 99 -7.63 -5.21 19.79
N THR A 100 -7.89 -4.22 18.93
CA THR A 100 -8.47 -2.93 19.32
C THR A 100 -10.01 -2.92 19.29
N GLY A 101 -10.62 -3.82 18.52
CA GLY A 101 -12.06 -3.90 18.22
C GLY A 101 -12.56 -2.81 17.27
N ARG A 102 -11.91 -1.64 17.25
CA ARG A 102 -12.18 -0.54 16.32
C ARG A 102 -10.88 0.17 15.97
N ALA A 103 -10.70 0.47 14.70
CA ALA A 103 -9.53 1.19 14.22
C ALA A 103 -9.90 2.09 13.04
N THR A 104 -9.24 3.22 12.93
CA THR A 104 -9.34 4.10 11.78
C THR A 104 -8.23 3.78 10.79
N MET A 105 -8.41 4.24 9.55
CA MET A 105 -7.34 4.23 8.56
C MET A 105 -6.01 4.83 9.08
N GLN A 106 -6.06 5.86 9.93
CA GLN A 106 -4.84 6.47 10.47
C GLN A 106 -4.12 5.49 11.41
N ASP A 107 -4.86 4.79 12.27
CA ASP A 107 -4.28 3.82 13.20
C ASP A 107 -3.55 2.69 12.47
N PHE A 108 -4.11 2.19 11.36
CA PHE A 108 -3.45 1.21 10.50
C PHE A 108 -2.18 1.77 9.85
N VAL A 109 -2.19 3.02 9.42
CA VAL A 109 -1.01 3.62 8.78
C VAL A 109 0.08 3.94 9.80
N GLU A 110 -0.29 4.28 11.02
CA GLU A 110 0.65 4.59 12.10
C GLU A 110 1.26 3.32 12.71
N THR A 111 0.48 2.24 12.78
CA THR A 111 0.90 0.99 13.45
C THR A 111 1.40 -0.07 12.47
N VAL A 112 0.68 -0.29 11.36
CA VAL A 112 0.94 -1.42 10.45
C VAL A 112 1.85 -1.02 9.28
N MET A 113 1.65 0.17 8.70
CA MET A 113 2.45 0.60 7.55
C MET A 113 3.96 0.72 7.81
N PRO A 114 4.46 1.09 9.01
CA PRO A 114 5.91 1.12 9.26
C PRO A 114 6.55 -0.27 9.20
N GLU A 115 5.81 -1.30 9.59
CA GLU A 115 6.27 -2.69 9.56
C GLU A 115 6.04 -3.33 8.17
N TYR A 116 4.90 -3.04 7.55
CA TYR A 116 4.47 -3.60 6.26
C TYR A 116 4.30 -2.50 5.20
N SER A 117 5.39 -1.75 4.97
CA SER A 117 5.36 -0.59 4.07
C SER A 117 5.26 -0.97 2.58
N LEU A 118 5.73 -2.16 2.19
CA LEU A 118 5.72 -2.65 0.80
C LEU A 118 6.39 -1.64 -0.17
N GLY A 119 7.49 -1.03 0.28
CA GLY A 119 8.18 0.02 -0.47
C GLY A 119 7.41 1.35 -0.61
N TYR A 120 6.20 1.48 -0.05
CA TYR A 120 5.49 2.75 -0.01
C TYR A 120 6.10 3.67 1.06
N ALA A 121 6.29 4.93 0.70
CA ALA A 121 6.76 5.94 1.64
C ALA A 121 5.77 6.07 2.81
N VAL A 122 6.25 5.75 4.03
CA VAL A 122 5.49 5.96 5.26
C VAL A 122 5.27 7.46 5.43
N PRO A 123 4.02 7.95 5.32
CA PRO A 123 3.73 9.36 5.48
C PRO A 123 3.96 9.78 6.94
N ASP A 124 4.56 10.95 7.13
CA ASP A 124 4.48 11.63 8.42
C ASP A 124 3.07 12.22 8.57
N LEU A 125 2.16 11.45 9.15
CA LEU A 125 0.79 11.87 9.38
C LEU A 125 0.71 12.73 10.63
N GLU A 126 0.74 14.06 10.45
CA GLU A 126 0.30 14.97 11.50
C GLU A 126 -1.16 14.64 11.87
N SER A 127 -1.42 14.43 13.17
CA SER A 127 -2.75 14.13 13.72
C SER A 127 -3.81 15.05 13.13
N GLY A 128 -4.73 14.47 12.35
CA GLY A 128 -5.84 15.19 11.70
C GLY A 128 -5.77 15.29 10.17
N LYS A 129 -4.67 14.90 9.51
CA LYS A 129 -4.62 14.77 8.05
C LYS A 129 -5.10 13.38 7.62
N ARG A 130 -6.08 13.33 6.71
CA ARG A 130 -6.54 12.07 6.11
C ARG A 130 -5.48 11.53 5.15
N TYR A 131 -4.87 10.41 5.49
CA TYR A 131 -4.07 9.63 4.54
C TYR A 131 -4.92 9.19 3.34
N LYS A 132 -4.36 9.26 2.13
CA LYS A 132 -5.01 8.77 0.91
C LYS A 132 -4.03 8.00 0.02
N GLY A 133 -2.96 7.45 0.60
CA GLY A 133 -1.91 6.80 -0.16
C GLY A 133 -2.36 5.51 -0.84
N ALA A 134 -1.56 5.12 -1.83
CA ALA A 134 -1.83 3.95 -2.68
C ALA A 134 -1.88 2.67 -1.86
N TRP A 135 -0.97 2.49 -0.89
CA TRP A 135 -0.94 1.36 0.04
C TRP A 135 -2.32 1.05 0.65
N TRP A 136 -2.94 2.05 1.29
CA TRP A 136 -4.26 1.85 1.90
C TRP A 136 -5.35 1.52 0.86
N ARG A 137 -5.37 2.24 -0.27
CA ARG A 137 -6.47 2.12 -1.25
C ARG A 137 -6.38 0.87 -2.12
N ARG A 138 -5.17 0.35 -2.34
CA ARG A 138 -4.88 -0.78 -3.24
C ARG A 138 -4.57 -2.08 -2.51
N VAL A 139 -4.11 -2.02 -1.26
CA VAL A 139 -3.70 -3.22 -0.51
C VAL A 139 -4.64 -3.45 0.66
N VAL A 140 -4.60 -2.59 1.68
CA VAL A 140 -5.28 -2.86 2.95
C VAL A 140 -6.79 -2.76 2.86
N LYS A 141 -7.33 -1.71 2.25
CA LYS A 141 -8.78 -1.50 2.12
C LYS A 141 -9.50 -2.61 1.35
N PRO A 142 -9.04 -3.07 0.17
CA PRO A 142 -9.71 -4.17 -0.52
C PRO A 142 -9.56 -5.47 0.27
N GLY A 143 -8.39 -5.76 0.86
CA GLY A 143 -8.18 -6.94 1.68
C GLY A 143 -9.11 -7.01 2.90
N LEU A 144 -9.16 -5.94 3.70
CA LEU A 144 -10.03 -5.85 4.88
C LEU A 144 -11.52 -6.08 4.57
N LYS A 145 -11.98 -5.76 3.36
CA LYS A 145 -13.39 -5.97 2.98
C LYS A 145 -13.74 -7.42 2.72
N GLU A 146 -12.77 -8.22 2.29
CA GLU A 146 -12.97 -9.64 1.99
C GLU A 146 -12.84 -10.50 3.26
N LEU A 147 -12.31 -9.94 4.35
CA LEU A 147 -12.12 -10.66 5.60
C LEU A 147 -13.43 -10.82 6.40
N PRO A 148 -13.66 -12.01 6.98
CA PRO A 148 -14.84 -12.25 7.81
C PRO A 148 -14.81 -11.41 9.09
N GLY A 149 -15.98 -10.96 9.55
CA GLY A 149 -16.11 -10.17 10.77
C GLY A 149 -15.64 -8.72 10.66
N VAL A 150 -15.14 -8.27 9.50
CA VAL A 150 -14.80 -6.86 9.28
C VAL A 150 -16.01 -6.08 8.77
N VAL A 151 -16.43 -5.09 9.56
CA VAL A 151 -17.49 -4.17 9.17
C VAL A 151 -16.85 -2.86 8.67
N PRO A 152 -16.98 -2.54 7.37
CA PRO A 152 -16.47 -1.29 6.83
C PRO A 152 -17.26 -0.10 7.41
N PRO A 153 -16.64 1.08 7.54
CA PRO A 153 -17.34 2.27 8.00
C PRO A 153 -18.53 2.60 7.11
N SER A 154 -19.64 3.01 7.73
CA SER A 154 -20.78 3.61 7.02
C SER A 154 -20.35 4.91 6.32
N SER A 155 -21.05 5.28 5.23
CA SER A 155 -20.73 6.49 4.46
C SER A 155 -20.60 7.72 5.36
N GLY A 156 -19.41 8.32 5.39
CA GLY A 156 -19.08 9.48 6.25
C GLY A 156 -18.30 9.15 7.53
N GLN A 157 -18.21 7.87 7.92
CA GLN A 157 -17.37 7.40 9.01
C GLN A 157 -16.01 6.93 8.49
N SER A 158 -15.01 6.89 9.37
CA SER A 158 -13.65 6.43 9.03
C SER A 158 -13.19 5.23 9.87
N GLU A 159 -14.06 4.76 10.76
CA GLU A 159 -13.79 3.73 11.75
C GLU A 159 -14.25 2.36 11.22
N TRP A 160 -13.30 1.45 11.11
CA TRP A 160 -13.53 0.04 10.85
C TRP A 160 -13.78 -0.66 12.17
N ARG A 161 -14.64 -1.67 12.15
CA ARG A 161 -14.98 -2.45 13.34
C ARG A 161 -14.80 -3.93 13.07
N HIS A 162 -14.32 -4.63 14.08
CA HIS A 162 -14.40 -6.09 14.11
C HIS A 162 -15.67 -6.49 14.85
N GLN A 163 -16.47 -7.34 14.25
CA GLN A 163 -17.57 -8.06 14.87
C GLN A 163 -17.22 -9.55 14.82
N PRO A 164 -16.87 -10.19 15.95
CA PRO A 164 -16.74 -11.64 15.96
C PRO A 164 -18.10 -12.25 15.64
N ASP A 165 -18.13 -13.17 14.68
CA ASP A 165 -19.32 -13.97 14.36
C ASP A 165 -19.67 -14.80 15.61
N GLU A 166 -20.90 -14.65 16.13
CA GLU A 166 -21.40 -15.30 17.36
C GLU A 166 -21.91 -16.72 17.09
#